data_AF-A0A0P1IK22-F1
#
_entry.id   AF-A0A0P1IK22-F1
#
_cell.length_a   1.000
_cell.length_b   1.000
_cell.length_c   1.000
_cell.angle_alpha   90.00
_cell.angle_beta   90.00
_cell.angle_gamma   90.00
#
_symmetry.space_group_name_H-M   'P 1'
#
loop_
_entity.id
_entity.type
_entity.pdbx_description
1 polymer ?
#
loop_
_entity_poly.entity_id
_entity_poly.type
_entity_poly.pdbx_seq_one_letter_code
_entity_poly.pdbx_strand_id
1 'polypeptide(L)'
;MKHPNLFHFSDGYAAMGFGVPVTIGVKVGAGDKPVGCITGDGSFQMTYEELAAAVEQKLSKPTIGCTIYYPEFKKIAEAFGAHGRRPQSANELREALEFALQAERSTIIEINEKDAWLQ
;
A
#
# COMPACT_ATOMS: atom_id res chain seq x y z
N MET A 1 10.09 22.22 -9.56
CA MET A 1 10.21 20.84 -9.02
C MET A 1 10.98 19.99 -10.01
N LYS A 2 11.89 19.11 -9.56
CA LYS A 2 12.73 18.28 -10.45
C LYS A 2 12.02 17.05 -11.03
N HIS A 3 10.93 16.61 -10.41
CA HIS A 3 10.10 15.49 -10.87
C HIS A 3 8.61 15.81 -10.62
N PRO A 4 7.84 16.28 -11.61
CA PRO A 4 6.41 16.54 -11.45
C PRO A 4 5.62 15.23 -11.34
N ASN A 5 4.41 15.30 -10.77
CA ASN A 5 3.44 14.18 -10.70
C ASN A 5 3.92 12.95 -9.92
N LEU A 6 4.73 13.13 -8.86
CA LEU A 6 5.16 12.04 -7.98
C LEU A 6 4.35 11.94 -6.68
N PHE A 7 3.64 13.00 -6.29
CA PHE A 7 2.92 13.06 -5.03
C PHE A 7 1.43 13.30 -5.29
N HIS A 8 0.62 12.34 -4.86
CA HIS A 8 -0.83 12.35 -5.00
C HIS A 8 -1.44 12.22 -3.61
N PHE A 9 -2.25 13.20 -3.23
CA PHE A 9 -3.03 13.19 -1.99
C PHE A 9 -4.39 13.81 -2.27
N SER A 10 -5.38 13.49 -1.45
CA SER A 10 -6.71 14.10 -1.59
C SER A 10 -6.67 15.54 -1.07
N ASP A 11 -6.43 16.50 -1.95
CA ASP A 11 -6.50 17.93 -1.64
C ASP A 11 -7.96 18.44 -1.68
N GLY A 12 -8.28 19.41 -0.84
CA GLY A 12 -9.63 19.98 -0.71
C GLY A 12 -10.57 19.17 0.18
N TYR A 13 -11.30 18.20 -0.37
CA TYR A 13 -12.33 17.44 0.37
C TYR A 13 -11.73 16.44 1.38
N ALA A 14 -10.44 16.11 1.24
CA ALA A 14 -9.73 15.16 2.09
C ALA A 14 -10.47 13.82 2.26
N ALA A 15 -10.86 13.23 1.12
CA ALA A 15 -11.63 11.99 1.09
C ALA A 15 -10.84 10.84 1.72
N MET A 16 -11.39 10.24 2.78
CA MET A 16 -10.96 8.93 3.25
C MET A 16 -11.23 7.87 2.17
N GLY A 17 -10.40 6.83 2.10
CA GLY A 17 -10.48 5.81 1.03
C GLY A 17 -9.78 6.19 -0.27
N PHE A 18 -9.17 7.37 -0.36
CA PHE A 18 -8.46 7.80 -1.58
C PHE A 18 -7.24 6.93 -1.92
N GLY A 19 -6.54 6.43 -0.90
CA GLY A 19 -5.21 5.82 -1.05
C GLY A 19 -5.16 4.63 -2.01
N VAL A 20 -5.99 3.60 -1.79
CA VAL A 20 -5.97 2.35 -2.59
C VAL A 20 -6.32 2.60 -4.07
N PRO A 21 -7.49 3.17 -4.42
CA PRO A 21 -7.87 3.35 -5.83
C PRO A 21 -6.93 4.28 -6.59
N VAL A 22 -6.41 5.33 -5.95
CA VAL A 22 -5.46 6.25 -6.61
C VAL A 22 -4.12 5.59 -6.86
N THR A 23 -3.64 4.78 -5.93
CA THR A 23 -2.39 4.01 -6.13
C THR A 23 -2.51 3.08 -7.34
N ILE A 24 -3.65 2.43 -7.50
CA ILE A 24 -3.96 1.60 -8.66
C ILE A 24 -3.97 2.44 -9.94
N GLY A 25 -4.70 3.56 -9.96
CA GLY A 25 -4.77 4.45 -11.12
C GLY A 25 -3.41 5.05 -11.52
N VAL A 26 -2.63 5.50 -10.53
CA VAL A 26 -1.25 5.98 -10.74
C VAL A 26 -0.38 4.86 -11.29
N LYS A 27 -0.52 3.63 -10.77
CA LYS A 27 0.24 2.49 -11.28
C LYS A 27 -0.08 2.17 -12.74
N VAL A 28 -1.34 2.21 -13.13
CA VAL A 28 -1.76 2.06 -14.53
C VAL A 28 -1.08 3.12 -15.42
N GLY A 29 -1.05 4.38 -14.99
CA GLY A 29 -0.41 5.45 -15.77
C GLY A 29 1.13 5.45 -15.71
N ALA A 30 1.72 4.93 -14.64
CA ALA A 30 3.16 4.96 -14.40
C ALA A 30 3.93 3.79 -15.03
N GLY A 31 3.23 2.74 -15.48
CA GLY A 31 3.83 1.55 -16.09
C GLY A 31 4.74 0.81 -15.10
N ASP A 32 6.00 0.55 -15.49
CA ASP A 32 6.94 -0.25 -14.71
C ASP A 32 7.49 0.44 -13.45
N LYS A 33 7.23 1.73 -13.29
CA LYS A 33 7.71 2.49 -12.12
C LYS A 33 7.08 1.93 -10.84
N PRO A 34 7.82 1.92 -9.71
CA PRO A 34 7.26 1.59 -8.41
C PRO A 34 6.26 2.68 -8.01
N VAL A 35 5.11 2.27 -7.47
CA VAL A 35 4.09 3.19 -6.95
C VAL A 35 3.77 2.76 -5.53
N GLY A 36 3.82 3.72 -4.61
CA GLY A 36 3.64 3.51 -3.19
C GLY A 36 2.49 4.35 -2.63
N CYS A 37 1.77 3.83 -1.65
CA CYS A 37 0.79 4.57 -0.86
C CYS A 37 1.09 4.44 0.62
N ILE A 38 0.82 5.50 1.38
CA ILE A 38 0.74 5.46 2.83
C ILE A 38 -0.69 5.84 3.19
N THR A 39 -1.41 4.95 3.87
CA THR A 39 -2.80 5.19 4.25
C THR A 39 -3.06 4.75 5.70
N GLY A 40 -3.95 5.46 6.39
CA GLY A 40 -4.48 4.96 7.66
C GLY A 40 -5.43 3.78 7.43
N ASP A 41 -5.64 2.99 8.47
CA ASP A 41 -6.54 1.84 8.47
C ASP A 41 -7.98 2.16 8.16
N GLY A 42 -8.53 3.23 8.73
CA GLY A 42 -9.90 3.65 8.45
C GLY A 42 -10.09 4.02 6.97
N SER A 43 -9.07 4.61 6.34
CA SER A 43 -9.11 4.89 4.90
C SER A 43 -8.94 3.60 4.08
N PHE A 44 -8.05 2.71 4.49
CA PHE A 44 -7.88 1.43 3.79
C PHE A 44 -9.16 0.59 3.84
N GLN A 45 -9.83 0.52 4.99
CA GLN A 45 -11.08 -0.22 5.19
C GLN A 45 -12.21 0.22 4.26
N MET A 46 -12.20 1.46 3.77
CA MET A 46 -13.25 1.95 2.87
C MET A 46 -13.15 1.43 1.45
N THR A 47 -11.95 1.00 1.02
CA THR A 47 -11.66 0.74 -0.41
C THR A 47 -10.65 -0.39 -0.62
N TYR A 48 -10.48 -1.31 0.33
CA TYR A 48 -9.51 -2.40 0.17
C TYR A 48 -9.99 -3.43 -0.86
N GLU A 49 -11.28 -3.48 -1.16
CA GLU A 49 -11.88 -4.38 -2.15
C GLU A 49 -11.30 -4.15 -3.55
N GLU A 50 -10.81 -2.94 -3.82
CA GLU A 50 -10.13 -2.57 -5.07
C GLU A 50 -8.81 -3.34 -5.29
N LEU A 51 -8.28 -4.02 -4.27
CA LEU A 51 -7.18 -4.97 -4.44
C LEU A 51 -7.52 -6.07 -5.45
N ALA A 52 -8.79 -6.47 -5.54
CA ALA A 52 -9.25 -7.43 -6.55
C ALA A 52 -8.99 -6.90 -7.97
N ALA A 53 -9.29 -5.61 -8.22
CA ALA A 53 -9.04 -4.97 -9.50
C ALA A 53 -7.55 -4.89 -9.82
N ALA A 54 -6.70 -4.60 -8.82
CA ALA A 54 -5.25 -4.58 -9.00
C ALA A 54 -4.70 -5.96 -9.42
N VAL A 55 -5.23 -7.03 -8.82
CA VAL A 55 -4.84 -8.42 -9.09
C VAL A 55 -5.35 -8.89 -10.45
N GLU A 56 -6.60 -8.58 -10.79
CA GLU A 56 -7.19 -8.88 -12.10
C GLU A 56 -6.40 -8.22 -13.25
N GLN A 57 -6.02 -6.96 -13.06
CA GLN A 57 -5.22 -6.19 -14.02
C GLN A 57 -3.72 -6.60 -14.03
N LYS A 58 -3.32 -7.58 -13.20
CA LYS A 58 -1.94 -8.06 -13.07
C LYS A 58 -0.93 -6.93 -12.83
N LEU A 59 -1.32 -5.94 -12.03
CA LEU A 59 -0.45 -4.81 -11.72
C LEU A 59 0.63 -5.26 -10.74
N SER A 60 1.85 -5.46 -11.24
CA SER A 60 3.02 -5.77 -10.42
C SER A 60 3.61 -4.49 -9.81
N LYS A 61 4.06 -4.49 -8.55
CA LYS A 61 4.69 -3.37 -7.82
C LYS A 61 3.83 -2.19 -7.26
N PRO A 62 2.49 -2.24 -7.10
CA PRO A 62 1.84 -1.29 -6.20
C PRO A 62 2.14 -1.71 -4.74
N THR A 63 2.88 -0.87 -4.02
CA THR A 63 3.19 -1.05 -2.60
C THR A 63 2.20 -0.22 -1.79
N ILE A 64 1.40 -0.84 -0.92
CA ILE A 64 0.45 -0.13 -0.06
C ILE A 64 0.96 -0.30 1.37
N GLY A 65 1.51 0.77 1.95
CA GLY A 65 1.86 0.86 3.37
C GLY A 65 0.65 1.38 4.16
N CYS A 66 0.24 0.64 5.18
CA CYS A 66 -0.92 1.01 5.99
C CYS A 66 -0.53 1.13 7.47
N THR A 67 -1.03 2.16 8.16
CA THR A 67 -0.89 2.32 9.62
C THR A 67 -2.16 1.81 10.33
N ILE A 68 -2.12 0.80 11.23
CA ILE A 68 -3.36 0.03 11.54
C ILE A 68 -3.54 -0.63 12.94
N TYR A 69 -4.81 -0.67 13.43
CA TYR A 69 -5.32 -1.35 14.64
C TYR A 69 -6.22 -2.61 14.43
N TYR A 70 -7.00 -2.78 13.33
CA TYR A 70 -7.86 -3.97 13.03
C TYR A 70 -8.49 -3.86 11.61
N PRO A 71 -8.91 -4.93 10.87
CA PRO A 71 -8.75 -6.42 10.98
C PRO A 71 -7.36 -7.01 10.61
N GLU A 72 -7.24 -8.35 10.53
CA GLU A 72 -6.01 -9.09 10.14
C GLU A 72 -5.64 -8.88 8.66
N PHE A 73 -4.93 -7.79 8.34
CA PHE A 73 -4.70 -7.36 6.96
C PHE A 73 -3.79 -8.27 6.15
N LYS A 74 -2.89 -9.02 6.79
CA LYS A 74 -2.13 -10.06 6.09
C LYS A 74 -3.07 -11.07 5.41
N LYS A 75 -4.10 -11.53 6.12
CA LYS A 75 -5.07 -12.49 5.60
C LYS A 75 -5.94 -11.88 4.50
N ILE A 76 -6.30 -10.60 4.63
CA ILE A 76 -7.02 -9.86 3.59
C ILE A 76 -6.17 -9.78 2.33
N ALA A 77 -4.91 -9.36 2.45
CA ALA A 77 -3.98 -9.29 1.34
C ALA A 77 -3.88 -10.65 0.62
N GLU A 78 -3.63 -11.71 1.38
CA GLU A 78 -3.52 -13.08 0.85
C GLU A 78 -4.82 -13.56 0.20
N ALA A 79 -5.99 -13.23 0.76
CA ALA A 79 -7.30 -13.59 0.22
C ALA A 79 -7.58 -12.93 -1.14
N PHE A 80 -7.10 -11.70 -1.35
CA PHE A 80 -7.18 -11.01 -2.65
C PHE A 80 -6.03 -11.39 -3.61
N GLY A 81 -5.09 -12.23 -3.18
CA GLY A 81 -3.95 -12.66 -4.01
C GLY A 81 -2.73 -11.71 -3.94
N ALA A 82 -2.74 -10.72 -3.05
CA ALA A 82 -1.61 -9.87 -2.72
C ALA A 82 -0.69 -10.49 -1.66
N HIS A 83 0.49 -9.92 -1.46
CA HIS A 83 1.38 -10.24 -0.35
C HIS A 83 1.01 -9.42 0.89
N GLY A 84 1.04 -10.03 2.07
CA GLY A 84 0.92 -9.32 3.36
C GLY A 84 2.19 -9.46 4.19
N ARG A 85 2.72 -8.35 4.72
CA ARG A 85 3.89 -8.32 5.61
C ARG A 85 3.64 -7.40 6.80
N ARG A 86 4.14 -7.79 7.96
CA ARG A 86 4.01 -7.03 9.22
C ARG A 86 5.38 -6.95 9.94
N PRO A 87 6.25 -6.01 9.53
CA PRO A 87 7.58 -5.88 10.12
C PRO A 87 7.52 -5.59 11.62
N GLN A 88 8.38 -6.23 12.40
CA GLN A 88 8.55 -6.03 13.84
C GLN A 88 9.83 -5.24 14.20
N SER A 89 10.54 -4.75 13.19
CA SER A 89 11.76 -3.96 13.35
C SER A 89 12.02 -3.07 12.12
N ALA A 90 12.87 -2.05 12.28
CA ALA A 90 13.29 -1.20 11.16
C ALA A 90 14.00 -2.00 10.06
N ASN A 91 14.71 -3.07 10.41
CA ASN A 91 15.37 -3.93 9.43
C ASN A 91 14.34 -4.74 8.64
N GLU A 92 13.34 -5.32 9.30
CA GLU A 92 12.24 -6.01 8.63
C GLU A 92 11.40 -5.07 7.76
N LEU A 93 11.23 -3.81 8.17
CA LEU A 93 10.56 -2.81 7.32
C LEU A 93 11.35 -2.58 6.02
N ARG A 94 12.68 -2.45 6.12
CA ARG A 94 13.55 -2.34 4.95
C ARG A 94 13.40 -3.56 4.04
N GLU A 95 13.50 -4.75 4.60
CA GLU A 95 13.34 -6.02 3.85
C GLU A 95 11.95 -6.13 3.20
N ALA A 96 10.90 -5.68 3.87
CA ALA A 96 9.55 -5.67 3.32
C ALA A 96 9.41 -4.70 2.14
N LEU A 97 10.02 -3.53 2.22
CA LEU A 97 10.06 -2.55 1.13
C LEU A 97 10.87 -3.07 -0.06
N GLU A 98 12.06 -3.61 0.19
CA GLU A 98 12.91 -4.21 -0.85
C GLU A 98 12.20 -5.36 -1.56
N PHE A 99 11.51 -6.22 -0.81
CA PHE A 99 10.66 -7.25 -1.37
C PHE A 99 9.53 -6.67 -2.23
N ALA A 100 8.80 -5.66 -1.73
CA ALA A 100 7.67 -5.06 -2.44
C ALA A 100 8.07 -4.44 -3.78
N LEU A 101 9.29 -3.88 -3.87
CA LEU A 101 9.84 -3.32 -5.12
C LEU A 101 10.10 -4.37 -6.20
N GLN A 102 10.39 -5.62 -5.79
CA GLN A 102 10.68 -6.74 -6.69
C GLN A 102 9.48 -7.68 -6.90
N ALA A 103 8.43 -7.53 -6.09
CA ALA A 103 7.28 -8.42 -6.10
C ALA A 103 6.47 -8.32 -7.42
N GLU A 104 6.08 -9.47 -7.95
CA GLU A 104 5.21 -9.58 -9.12
C GLU A 104 3.73 -9.28 -8.80
N ARG A 105 3.40 -9.15 -7.50
CA ARG A 105 2.05 -8.88 -7.00
C ARG A 105 2.08 -7.72 -6.02
N SER A 106 0.94 -7.06 -5.85
CA SER A 106 0.74 -6.02 -4.83
C SER A 106 1.20 -6.50 -3.46
N THR A 107 1.84 -5.61 -2.70
CA THR A 107 2.28 -5.92 -1.33
C THR A 107 1.68 -4.93 -0.35
N ILE A 108 1.02 -5.45 0.68
CA ILE A 108 0.52 -4.71 1.83
C ILE A 108 1.54 -4.85 2.96
N ILE A 109 2.03 -3.71 3.43
CA ILE A 109 2.94 -3.63 4.58
C ILE A 109 2.18 -2.95 5.71
N GLU A 110 1.87 -3.73 6.73
CA GLU A 110 1.19 -3.26 7.93
C GLU A 110 2.23 -2.69 8.90
N ILE A 111 2.01 -1.44 9.34
CA ILE A 111 2.82 -0.74 10.32
C ILE A 111 1.89 -0.35 11.47
N ASN A 112 2.29 -0.55 12.72
CA ASN A 112 1.55 -0.05 13.88
C ASN A 112 2.34 1.06 14.52
N GLU A 113 1.78 2.27 14.61
CA GLU A 113 2.48 3.44 15.16
C GLU A 113 2.89 3.28 16.64
N LYS A 114 2.28 2.32 17.35
CA LYS A 114 2.58 2.01 18.75
C LYS A 114 3.73 1.01 18.91
N ASP A 115 4.27 0.49 17.82
CA ASP A 115 5.40 -0.42 17.90
C ASP A 115 6.62 0.27 18.52
N ALA A 116 7.27 -0.42 19.45
CA ALA A 116 8.44 0.10 20.14
C ALA A 116 9.63 0.43 19.21
N TRP A 117 9.69 -0.18 18.03
CA TRP A 117 10.77 0.05 17.06
C TRP A 117 10.60 1.33 16.23
N LEU A 118 9.47 2.03 16.36
CA LEU A 118 9.17 3.31 15.70
C LEU A 118 9.32 4.54 16.60
N GLN A 119 9.60 4.34 17.89
CA GLN A 119 9.81 5.38 18.91
C GLN A 119 11.30 5.66 19.09
#